data_AF-A0A1B5KWA5-F1
#
_entry.id   AF-A0A1B5KWA5-F1
#
_cell.length_a   1.000
_cell.length_b   1.000
_cell.length_c   1.000
_cell.angle_alpha   90.00
_cell.angle_beta   90.00
_cell.angle_gamma   90.00
#
_symmetry.space_group_name_H-M   'P 1'
#
loop_
_entity.id
_entity.type
_entity.pdbx_description
1 polymer ?
#
loop_
_entity_poly.entity_id
_entity_poly.type
_entity_poly.pdbx_seq_one_letter_code
_entity_poly.pdbx_strand_id
1 'polypeptide(L)'
;MKIDLSHWGKFSAFRPFQKHARKGPITIPDVTQNEHIFMRWKEHFLVPDHRVRTITGASFEGFYYICFNQLKGDVSGIYFHSKSEKFQQLELKHVPNRGCFSAMEFR
;
A
#
# COMPACT_ATOMS: atom_id res chain seq x y z
N MET A 1 16.19 -2.17 1.30
CA MET A 1 16.19 -2.26 2.78
C MET A 1 16.15 -0.91 3.50
N LYS A 2 17.10 0.03 3.34
CA LYS A 2 17.05 1.33 4.08
C LYS A 2 15.78 2.13 3.75
N ILE A 3 15.41 2.18 2.46
CA ILE A 3 14.18 2.83 1.99
C ILE A 3 12.96 2.13 2.59
N ASP A 4 12.87 0.81 2.48
CA ASP A 4 11.76 0.03 3.02
C ASP A 4 11.57 0.24 4.52
N LEU A 5 12.64 0.14 5.30
CA LEU A 5 12.58 0.35 6.75
C LEU A 5 12.14 1.78 7.11
N SER A 6 12.51 2.77 6.29
CA SER A 6 12.08 4.15 6.48
C SER A 6 10.61 4.35 6.17
N HIS A 7 10.03 3.63 5.18
CA HIS A 7 8.62 3.76 4.81
C HIS A 7 7.75 2.91 5.73
N TRP A 8 8.08 1.63 5.91
CA TRP A 8 7.36 0.74 6.82
C TRP A 8 7.34 1.29 8.25
N GLY A 9 8.45 1.88 8.71
CA GLY A 9 8.54 2.48 10.03
C GLY A 9 7.63 3.69 10.27
N LYS A 10 7.00 4.25 9.24
CA LYS A 10 5.99 5.31 9.39
C LYS A 10 4.64 4.77 9.84
N PHE A 11 4.34 3.50 9.58
CA PHE A 11 3.15 2.87 10.12
C PHE A 11 3.41 2.42 11.56
N SER A 12 2.64 2.94 12.50
CA SER A 12 2.72 2.53 13.91
C SER A 12 2.55 1.02 14.08
N ALA A 13 1.67 0.41 13.28
CA ALA A 13 1.43 -1.03 13.21
C ALA A 13 2.68 -1.85 12.83
N PHE A 14 3.69 -1.24 12.19
CA PHE A 14 4.92 -1.95 11.82
C PHE A 14 5.96 -2.03 12.95
N ARG A 15 5.78 -1.27 14.04
CA ARG A 15 6.75 -1.21 15.15
C ARG A 15 7.16 -2.58 15.70
N PRO A 16 6.25 -3.56 15.91
CA PRO A 16 6.62 -4.89 16.40
C PRO A 16 7.61 -5.63 15.50
N PHE A 17 7.55 -5.37 14.19
CA PHE A 17 8.35 -6.05 13.17
C PHE A 17 9.68 -5.35 12.89
N GLN A 18 9.82 -4.08 13.26
CA GLN A 18 10.95 -3.23 12.86
C GLN A 18 12.32 -3.79 13.28
N LYS A 19 12.45 -4.35 14.48
CA LYS A 19 13.71 -4.94 14.97
C LYS A 19 14.12 -6.16 14.14
N HIS A 20 13.17 -7.02 13.78
CA HIS A 20 13.41 -8.22 12.99
C HIS A 20 13.71 -7.85 11.53
N ALA A 21 12.96 -6.91 10.95
CA ALA A 21 13.17 -6.41 9.59
C ALA A 21 14.55 -5.76 9.36
N ARG A 22 15.21 -5.26 10.43
CA ARG A 22 16.59 -4.76 10.35
C ARG A 22 17.62 -5.86 10.16
N LYS A 23 17.31 -7.10 10.57
CA LYS A 23 18.21 -8.26 10.45
C LYS A 23 18.07 -8.97 9.10
N GLY A 24 17.03 -8.68 8.33
CA GLY A 24 16.78 -9.26 7.02
C GLY A 24 15.30 -9.24 6.64
N PRO A 25 14.93 -9.89 5.53
CA PRO A 25 13.54 -10.12 5.16
C PRO A 25 12.79 -10.84 6.28
N ILE A 26 11.53 -10.45 6.48
CA ILE A 26 10.64 -11.07 7.47
C ILE A 26 9.39 -11.56 6.78
N THR A 27 8.84 -12.65 7.28
CA THR A 27 7.50 -13.12 6.95
C THR A 27 6.59 -12.80 8.13
N ILE A 28 5.47 -12.14 7.86
CA ILE A 28 4.42 -11.93 8.86
C ILE A 28 3.44 -13.10 8.69
N PRO A 29 3.39 -14.06 9.64
CA PRO A 29 2.50 -15.21 9.54
C PRO A 29 1.04 -14.79 9.78
N ASP A 30 0.11 -15.64 9.35
CA ASP A 30 -1.32 -15.54 9.67
C ASP A 30 -1.93 -14.16 9.37
N VAL A 31 -1.72 -13.68 8.14
CA VAL A 31 -2.18 -12.35 7.69
C VAL A 31 -3.69 -12.15 7.93
N THR A 32 -4.50 -13.22 7.85
CA THR A 32 -5.93 -13.21 8.13
C THR A 32 -6.28 -12.97 9.60
N GLN A 33 -5.36 -13.24 10.53
CA GLN A 33 -5.53 -13.05 11.98
C GLN A 33 -4.86 -11.77 12.48
N ASN A 34 -4.15 -11.04 11.63
CA ASN A 34 -3.52 -9.78 12.01
C ASN A 34 -4.47 -8.61 11.74
N GLU A 35 -4.61 -7.68 12.68
CA GLU A 35 -5.42 -6.48 12.45
C GLU A 35 -4.96 -5.67 11.22
N HIS A 36 -3.65 -5.70 10.93
CA HIS A 36 -3.06 -4.91 9.85
C HIS A 36 -2.43 -5.80 8.77
N ILE A 37 -2.74 -5.50 7.51
CA ILE A 37 -2.14 -6.13 6.33
C ILE A 37 -1.23 -5.12 5.63
N PHE A 38 0.03 -5.51 5.39
CA PHE A 38 1.00 -4.70 4.67
C PHE A 38 1.08 -5.11 3.20
N MET A 39 1.01 -4.14 2.29
CA MET A 39 1.01 -4.38 0.83
C MET A 39 1.88 -3.37 0.10
N ARG A 40 2.20 -3.67 -1.16
CA ARG A 40 2.74 -2.68 -2.10
C ARG A 40 1.79 -2.56 -3.28
N TRP A 41 1.29 -1.35 -3.55
CA TRP A 41 0.44 -1.10 -4.71
C TRP A 41 1.25 -0.44 -5.82
N LYS A 42 1.23 -1.04 -7.00
CA LYS A 42 1.89 -0.51 -8.19
C LYS A 42 0.83 -0.20 -9.22
N GLU A 43 0.69 1.08 -9.54
CA GLU A 43 -0.08 1.52 -10.70
C GLU A 43 0.63 1.06 -11.98
N HIS A 44 -0.12 0.51 -12.92
CA HIS A 44 0.46 -0.07 -14.14
C HIS A 44 0.26 0.82 -15.37
N PHE A 45 -0.97 1.29 -15.58
CA PHE A 45 -1.35 2.14 -16.71
C PHE A 45 -2.56 2.97 -16.34
N LEU A 46 -2.85 3.98 -17.17
CA LEU A 46 -4.04 4.80 -17.02
C LEU A 46 -5.23 4.17 -17.72
N VAL A 47 -6.39 4.35 -17.10
CA VAL A 47 -7.68 4.05 -17.71
C VAL A 47 -8.39 5.37 -18.00
N PRO A 48 -9.10 5.50 -19.14
CA PRO A 48 -9.37 4.42 -20.11
C PRO A 48 -8.23 4.13 -21.11
N ASP A 49 -7.30 5.06 -21.34
CA ASP A 49 -6.25 4.90 -22.36
C ASP A 49 -4.91 4.46 -21.77
N HIS A 50 -4.65 3.16 -21.85
CA HIS A 50 -3.42 2.53 -21.36
C HIS A 50 -2.16 2.92 -22.13
N ARG A 51 -2.30 3.61 -23.27
CA ARG A 51 -1.17 4.07 -24.09
C ARG A 51 -0.56 5.37 -23.55
N VAL A 52 -1.28 6.11 -22.73
CA VAL A 52 -0.76 7.31 -22.07
C VAL A 52 0.29 6.90 -21.04
N ARG A 53 1.54 7.31 -21.26
CA ARG A 53 2.68 6.96 -20.40
C ARG A 53 3.09 8.08 -19.43
N THR A 54 2.61 9.30 -19.68
CA THR A 54 3.03 10.49 -18.93
C THR A 54 1.83 11.35 -18.60
N ILE A 55 1.82 11.91 -17.40
CA ILE A 55 0.83 12.90 -16.95
C ILE A 55 1.59 14.18 -16.59
N THR A 56 1.11 15.32 -17.04
CA THR A 56 1.71 16.60 -16.65
C THR A 56 1.49 16.82 -15.16
N GLY A 57 2.57 16.99 -14.40
CA GLY A 57 2.51 17.27 -12.96
C GLY A 57 2.30 16.06 -12.05
N ALA A 58 2.22 14.84 -12.59
CA ALA A 58 2.10 13.62 -11.80
C ALA A 58 2.91 12.47 -12.43
N SER A 59 3.22 11.46 -11.62
CA SER A 59 3.86 10.24 -12.09
C SER A 59 3.32 9.02 -11.35
N PHE A 60 3.03 7.96 -12.10
CA PHE A 60 2.66 6.64 -11.58
C PHE A 60 3.82 5.65 -11.71
N GLU A 61 5.05 6.12 -11.95
CA GLU A 61 6.25 5.26 -12.03
C GLU A 61 6.61 4.64 -10.68
N GLY A 62 6.22 5.29 -9.58
CA GLY A 62 6.44 4.82 -8.21
C GLY A 62 5.50 3.71 -7.78
N PHE A 63 5.49 3.44 -6.48
CA PHE A 63 4.55 2.53 -5.84
C PHE A 63 4.20 3.03 -4.44
N TYR A 64 3.12 2.50 -3.87
CA TYR A 64 2.71 2.82 -2.51
C TYR A 64 3.10 1.71 -1.56
N TYR A 65 3.67 2.08 -0.42
CA TYR A 65 3.66 1.24 0.78
C TYR A 65 2.28 1.38 1.42
N ILE A 66 1.62 0.27 1.74
CA ILE A 66 0.23 0.26 2.21
C ILE A 66 0.12 -0.50 3.53
N CYS A 67 -0.68 0.03 4.45
CA CYS A 67 -1.11 -0.59 5.69
C CYS A 67 -2.65 -0.55 5.75
N PHE A 68 -3.29 -1.69 5.58
CA PHE A 68 -4.74 -1.85 5.67
C PHE A 68 -5.14 -2.34 7.05
N ASN A 69 -6.09 -1.67 7.71
CA ASN A 69 -6.67 -2.10 8.99
C ASN A 69 -7.97 -2.89 8.71
N GLN A 70 -7.96 -4.19 8.98
CA GLN A 70 -9.08 -5.09 8.67
C GLN A 70 -10.31 -4.82 9.54
N LEU A 71 -10.13 -4.32 10.77
CA LEU A 71 -11.24 -4.09 11.69
C LEU A 71 -12.03 -2.82 11.32
N LYS A 72 -11.34 -1.78 10.87
CA LYS A 72 -11.93 -0.48 10.51
C LYS A 72 -12.24 -0.35 9.02
N GLY A 73 -11.55 -1.12 8.18
CA GLY A 73 -11.59 -0.94 6.73
C GLY A 73 -10.78 0.27 6.23
N ASP A 74 -9.94 0.85 7.07
CA ASP A 74 -9.11 2.02 6.73
C ASP A 74 -7.82 1.58 6.03
N VAL A 75 -7.38 2.36 5.04
CA VAL A 75 -6.10 2.17 4.34
C VAL A 75 -5.24 3.40 4.53
N SER A 76 -4.05 3.22 5.10
CA SER A 76 -3.00 4.24 5.11
C SER A 76 -1.90 3.85 4.13
N GLY A 77 -1.42 4.82 3.36
CA GLY A 77 -0.48 4.60 2.28
C GLY A 77 0.56 5.70 2.19
N ILE A 78 1.74 5.34 1.68
CA ILE A 78 2.84 6.27 1.48
C ILE A 78 3.45 6.02 0.12
N TYR A 79 3.40 7.02 -0.76
CA TYR A 79 3.98 6.94 -2.09
C TYR A 79 5.50 7.01 -2.04
N PHE A 80 6.15 6.21 -2.89
CA PHE A 80 7.58 6.24 -3.11
C PHE A 80 7.91 6.26 -4.60
N HIS A 81 8.68 7.28 -4.99
CA HIS A 81 9.45 7.33 -6.23
C HIS A 81 10.74 8.12 -5.96
N SER A 82 11.85 7.74 -6.59
CA SER A 82 13.16 8.32 -6.29
C SER A 82 13.29 9.81 -6.58
N LYS A 83 12.44 10.35 -7.48
CA LYS A 83 12.47 11.75 -7.92
C LYS A 83 11.29 12.58 -7.39
N SER A 84 10.38 11.96 -6.64
CA SER A 84 9.20 12.63 -6.10
C SER A 84 9.45 13.16 -4.69
N GLU A 85 8.57 14.07 -4.26
CA GLU A 85 8.49 14.48 -2.87
C GLU A 85 8.30 13.25 -1.97
N LYS A 86 9.05 13.21 -0.87
CA LYS A 86 9.06 12.06 0.05
C LYS A 86 7.82 12.05 0.91
N PHE A 87 7.34 10.84 1.19
CA PHE A 87 6.29 10.58 2.18
C PHE A 87 4.93 11.22 1.87
N GLN A 88 4.57 11.39 0.59
CA GLN A 88 3.21 11.75 0.21
C GLN A 88 2.24 10.68 0.72
N GLN A 89 1.22 11.11 1.48
CA GLN A 89 0.30 10.23 2.19
C GLN A 89 -0.97 9.95 1.37
N LEU A 90 -1.50 8.75 1.54
CA LEU A 90 -2.77 8.28 1.01
C LEU A 90 -3.59 7.76 2.19
N GLU A 91 -4.76 8.33 2.45
CA GLU A 91 -5.66 7.84 3.49
C GLU A 91 -7.03 7.58 2.88
N LEU A 92 -7.49 6.33 3.00
CA LEU A 92 -8.79 5.90 2.49
C LEU A 92 -9.62 5.32 3.62
N LYS A 93 -10.92 5.59 3.59
CA LYS A 93 -11.89 4.97 4.48
C LYS A 93 -12.83 4.09 3.66
N HIS A 94 -13.19 2.95 4.23
CA HIS A 94 -14.22 2.12 3.63
C HIS A 94 -15.54 2.89 3.56
N VAL A 95 -16.17 2.88 2.38
CA VAL A 95 -17.52 3.41 2.16
C VAL A 95 -18.47 2.22 2.05
N PRO A 96 -19.31 1.94 3.06
CA PRO A 96 -20.24 0.82 3.02
C PRO A 96 -21.24 0.99 1.88
N ASN A 97 -21.21 0.08 0.90
CA ASN A 97 -22.13 0.07 -0.23
C ASN A 97 -23.21 -1.03 -0.13
N ARG A 98 -23.36 -1.65 1.05
CA ARG A 98 -24.30 -2.75 1.35
C ARG A 98 -24.22 -3.95 0.39
N GLY A 99 -23.05 -4.22 -0.20
CA GLY A 99 -22.80 -5.47 -0.94
C GLY A 99 -23.18 -5.44 -2.43
N CYS A 100 -23.07 -4.29 -3.09
CA CYS A 100 -23.48 -4.14 -4.50
C CYS A 100 -22.57 -4.83 -5.55
N PHE A 101 -21.53 -5.57 -5.15
CA PHE A 101 -20.71 -6.33 -6.09
C PHE A 101 -20.87 -7.83 -5.82
N SER A 102 -21.38 -8.55 -6.82
CA SER A 102 -21.38 -10.02 -6.80
C SER A 102 -19.94 -10.52 -6.76
N ALA A 103 -19.70 -11.62 -6.03
CA ALA A 103 -18.43 -12.32 -6.10
C ALA A 103 -18.21 -12.79 -7.55
N MET A 104 -17.09 -12.40 -8.14
CA MET A 104 -16.66 -12.85 -9.45
C MET A 104 -15.35 -13.64 -9.27
N GLU A 105 -15.34 -14.87 -9.76
CA GLU A 105 -14.14 -15.70 -9.85
C GLU A 105 -13.81 -15.90 -11.33
N PHE A 106 -12.59 -15.56 -11.73
CA PHE A 106 -12.08 -15.85 -13.05
C PHE A 106 -11.35 -17.20 -12.99
N ARG A 107 -11.67 -18.12 -13.91
CA ARG A 107 -10.99 -19.41 -14.06
C ARG A 107 -9.91 -19.35 -15.12
#